data_AF-A0A2N0NME4-F1
#
_entry.id   AF-A0A2N0NME4-F1
#
_cell.length_a   1.000
_cell.length_b   1.000
_cell.length_c   1.000
_cell.angle_alpha   90.00
_cell.angle_beta   90.00
_cell.angle_gamma   90.00
#
_symmetry.space_group_name_H-M   'P 1'
#
loop_
_entity.id
_entity.type
_entity.pdbx_description
1 polymer ?
#
loop_
_entity_poly.entity_id
_entity_poly.type
_entity_poly.pdbx_seq_one_letter_code
_entity_poly.pdbx_strand_id
1 'polypeptide(L)'
;MNNYIILFTIYDFIKTKSLTFNLHKVRRYSGNRWNDMADEIAKQERNAASCNNDRIIDTRLLCNFSFPLTFLPVWHNISIDRHIRLFTRLVANSLEEVQWSFNKYWSFYFEETFTTSRWHWGLFWQYVN
;
A
#
# COMPACT_ATOMS: atom_id res chain seq x y z
N MET A 1 2.18 1.24 13.06
CA MET A 1 1.71 0.18 12.14
C MET A 1 0.51 0.73 11.40
N ASN A 2 0.63 1.03 10.09
CA ASN A 2 -0.50 1.56 9.32
C ASN A 2 -1.47 0.42 9.02
N ASN A 3 -2.70 0.50 9.52
CA ASN A 3 -3.72 -0.54 9.32
C ASN A 3 -4.45 -0.30 7.99
N TYR A 4 -3.78 -0.65 6.89
CA TYR A 4 -4.33 -0.50 5.53
C TYR A 4 -5.55 -1.38 5.28
N ILE A 5 -5.73 -2.46 6.04
CA ILE A 5 -6.85 -3.39 5.90
C ILE A 5 -8.16 -2.71 6.25
N ILE A 6 -8.24 -2.02 7.40
CA ILE A 6 -9.46 -1.32 7.79
C ILE A 6 -9.82 -0.24 6.74
N LEU A 7 -8.82 0.50 6.25
CA LEU A 7 -9.02 1.52 5.22
C LEU A 7 -9.51 0.91 3.89
N PHE A 8 -8.94 -0.23 3.49
CA PHE A 8 -9.36 -0.94 2.28
C PHE A 8 -10.77 -1.50 2.43
N THR A 9 -11.11 -2.13 3.56
CA THR A 9 -12.46 -2.63 3.84
C THR A 9 -13.49 -1.51 3.82
N ILE A 10 -13.17 -0.35 4.40
CA ILE A 10 -14.03 0.84 4.32
C ILE A 10 -14.20 1.22 2.84
N TYR A 11 -13.11 1.38 2.09
CA TYR A 11 -13.18 1.75 0.67
C TYR A 11 -14.00 0.76 -0.18
N ASP A 12 -13.77 -0.53 -0.02
CA ASP A 12 -14.49 -1.59 -0.71
C ASP A 12 -15.98 -1.56 -0.39
N PHE A 13 -16.34 -1.36 0.88
CA PHE A 13 -17.73 -1.22 1.30
C PHE A 13 -18.41 -0.02 0.64
N ILE A 14 -17.72 1.13 0.60
CA ILE A 14 -18.20 2.35 -0.06
C ILE A 14 -18.50 2.08 -1.53
N LYS A 15 -17.58 1.41 -2.24
CA LYS A 15 -17.74 1.09 -3.67
C LYS A 15 -18.83 0.07 -3.92
N THR A 16 -18.82 -1.04 -3.19
CA THR A 16 -19.80 -2.13 -3.33
C THR A 16 -21.22 -1.65 -3.05
N LYS A 17 -21.40 -0.76 -2.08
CA LYS A 17 -22.72 -0.22 -1.72
C LYS A 17 -23.05 1.10 -2.44
N SER A 18 -22.18 1.58 -3.33
CA SER A 18 -22.35 2.85 -4.06
C SER A 18 -22.71 4.02 -3.13
N LEU A 19 -22.08 4.09 -1.97
CA LEU A 19 -22.39 5.07 -0.94
C LEU A 19 -21.68 6.40 -1.22
N THR A 20 -22.40 7.50 -1.04
CA THR A 20 -21.85 8.86 -1.09
C THR A 20 -21.85 9.43 0.33
N PHE A 21 -20.72 9.98 0.79
CA PHE A 21 -20.58 10.51 2.14
C PHE A 21 -20.21 11.98 2.12
N ASN A 22 -20.82 12.71 3.06
CA ASN A 22 -20.34 14.01 3.50
C ASN A 22 -19.75 13.84 4.90
N LEU A 23 -18.43 13.97 5.01
CA LEU A 23 -17.72 13.80 6.27
C LEU A 23 -17.69 15.12 7.03
N HIS A 24 -18.27 15.13 8.23
CA HIS A 24 -18.28 16.29 9.11
C HIS A 24 -17.50 15.97 10.39
N LYS A 25 -16.43 16.73 10.64
CA LYS A 25 -15.67 16.63 11.88
C LYS A 25 -16.43 17.35 12.99
N VAL A 26 -16.73 16.64 14.07
CA VAL A 26 -17.47 17.16 15.22
C VAL A 26 -16.54 17.31 16.43
N ARG A 27 -16.68 18.41 17.18
CA ARG A 27 -15.93 18.61 18.43
C ARG A 27 -16.54 17.72 19.53
N ARG A 28 -15.67 17.13 20.35
CA ARG A 28 -16.09 16.40 21.56
C ARG A 28 -16.89 17.32 22.49
N TYR A 29 -18.00 16.82 23.03
CA TYR A 29 -18.92 17.59 23.89
C TYR A 29 -19.52 18.83 23.21
N SER A 30 -19.80 18.73 21.91
CA SER A 30 -20.48 19.79 21.15
C SER A 30 -21.99 19.84 21.38
N GLY A 31 -22.54 18.96 22.21
CA GLY A 31 -23.99 18.79 22.40
C GLY A 31 -24.69 18.09 21.24
N ASN A 32 -23.94 17.46 20.33
CA ASN A 32 -24.51 16.62 19.29
C ASN A 32 -24.93 15.27 19.89
N ARG A 33 -26.24 15.13 20.12
CA ARG A 33 -26.86 13.93 20.70
C ARG A 33 -26.39 12.62 20.06
N TRP A 34 -26.25 12.57 18.73
CA TRP A 34 -25.87 11.33 18.02
C TRP A 34 -24.39 10.99 18.19
N ASN A 35 -23.53 12.00 18.19
CA ASN A 35 -22.12 11.81 18.52
C ASN A 35 -21.94 11.35 19.98
N ASP A 36 -22.66 11.97 20.90
CA ASP A 36 -22.60 11.64 22.32
C ASP A 36 -23.14 10.21 22.56
N MET A 37 -24.23 9.83 21.89
CA MET A 37 -24.75 8.45 21.93
C MET A 37 -23.75 7.43 21.35
N ALA A 38 -23.08 7.75 20.25
CA ALA A 38 -22.05 6.87 19.68
C ALA A 38 -20.84 6.71 20.62
N ASP A 39 -20.42 7.78 21.31
CA ASP A 39 -19.35 7.73 22.31
C ASP A 39 -19.74 6.85 23.52
N GLU A 40 -20.98 6.96 24.01
CA GLU A 40 -21.47 6.10 25.08
C GLU A 40 -21.53 4.63 24.69
N ILE A 41 -22.02 4.30 23.49
CA ILE A 41 -22.02 2.91 22.98
C ILE A 41 -20.57 2.37 22.91
N ALA A 42 -19.63 3.17 22.41
CA ALA A 42 -18.22 2.75 22.35
C ALA A 42 -17.63 2.48 23.74
N LYS A 43 -17.98 3.28 24.76
CA LYS A 43 -17.55 3.05 26.15
C LYS A 43 -18.17 1.78 26.73
N GLN A 44 -19.45 1.53 26.48
CA GLN A 44 -20.14 0.33 26.94
C GLN A 44 -19.47 -0.94 26.39
N GLU A 45 -19.19 -0.97 25.09
CA GLU A 45 -18.54 -2.11 24.46
C GLU A 45 -17.10 -2.29 24.92
N ARG A 46 -16.35 -1.18 25.13
CA ARG A 46 -15.01 -1.27 25.73
C ARG A 46 -15.05 -1.92 27.11
N ASN A 47 -16.01 -1.54 27.95
CA ASN A 47 -16.14 -2.11 29.29
C ASN A 47 -16.56 -3.59 29.21
N ALA A 48 -17.49 -3.94 28.30
CA ALA A 48 -17.89 -5.32 28.07
C ALA A 48 -16.73 -6.19 27.55
N ALA A 49 -15.91 -5.65 26.65
CA ALA A 49 -14.71 -6.31 26.14
C ALA A 49 -13.65 -6.55 27.22
N SER A 50 -13.58 -5.68 28.24
CA SER A 50 -12.71 -5.91 29.40
C SER A 50 -13.13 -7.12 30.24
N CYS A 51 -14.39 -7.54 30.15
CA CYS A 51 -14.92 -8.72 30.86
C CYS A 51 -14.98 -9.97 29.95
N ASN A 52 -15.04 -9.78 28.63
CA ASN A 52 -15.07 -10.86 27.65
C ASN A 52 -14.17 -10.51 26.44
N ASN A 53 -13.02 -11.17 26.37
CA ASN A 53 -12.02 -10.96 25.32
C ASN A 53 -12.51 -11.40 23.93
N ASP A 54 -13.54 -12.23 23.81
CA ASP A 54 -14.10 -12.64 22.50
C ASP A 54 -14.74 -11.47 21.74
N ARG A 55 -15.00 -10.36 22.43
CA ARG A 55 -15.49 -9.11 21.82
C ARG A 55 -14.39 -8.24 21.21
N ILE A 56 -13.12 -8.58 21.47
CA ILE A 56 -11.98 -7.85 20.91
C ILE A 56 -11.60 -8.50 19.60
N ILE A 57 -11.81 -7.77 18.50
CA ILE A 57 -11.36 -8.24 17.18
C ILE A 57 -9.84 -8.03 17.10
N ASP A 58 -9.09 -9.13 17.04
CA ASP A 58 -7.67 -9.06 16.70
C ASP A 58 -7.53 -8.68 15.22
N THR A 59 -7.11 -7.44 14.99
CA THR A 59 -6.87 -6.91 13.63
C THR A 59 -5.85 -7.72 12.82
N ARG A 60 -4.98 -8.52 13.46
CA ARG A 60 -4.07 -9.46 12.78
C ARG A 60 -4.84 -10.60 12.11
N LEU A 61 -5.96 -11.02 12.68
CA LEU A 61 -6.85 -12.01 12.07
C LEU A 61 -7.60 -11.43 10.86
N LEU A 62 -7.81 -10.10 10.82
CA LEU A 62 -8.34 -9.41 9.65
C LEU A 62 -7.29 -9.28 8.53
N CYS A 63 -5.99 -9.25 8.86
CA CYS A 63 -4.91 -9.30 7.87
C CYS A 63 -4.92 -10.58 7.03
N ASN A 64 -5.48 -11.68 7.56
CA ASN A 64 -5.71 -12.89 6.77
C ASN A 64 -6.81 -12.73 5.71
N PHE A 65 -7.57 -11.62 5.76
CA PHE A 65 -8.64 -11.28 4.82
C PHE A 65 -8.29 -10.06 3.94
N SER A 66 -7.03 -9.93 3.50
CA SER A 66 -6.74 -9.11 2.30
C SER A 66 -6.97 -9.96 1.06
N PHE A 67 -8.24 -10.26 0.74
CA PHE A 67 -8.62 -11.40 -0.11
C PHE A 67 -8.16 -12.73 0.53
N PRO A 68 -8.77 -13.90 0.25
CA PRO A 68 -8.06 -15.14 0.51
C PRO A 68 -6.95 -15.23 -0.54
N LEU A 69 -5.85 -14.51 -0.34
CA LEU A 69 -4.57 -15.03 -0.80
C LEU A 69 -4.32 -16.24 0.09
N THR A 70 -4.76 -17.41 -0.36
CA THR A 70 -4.50 -18.73 0.24
C THR A 70 -3.00 -19.04 0.35
N PHE A 71 -2.16 -18.13 -0.14
CA PHE A 71 -0.71 -18.22 -0.11
C PHE A 71 -0.12 -16.83 0.11
N LEU A 72 0.93 -16.77 0.94
CA LEU A 72 1.80 -15.61 1.00
C LEU A 72 2.76 -15.69 -0.19
N PRO A 73 2.71 -14.79 -1.18
CA PRO A 73 3.62 -14.84 -2.31
C PRO A 73 5.05 -14.56 -1.81
N VAL A 74 5.95 -15.47 -2.19
CA VAL A 74 7.34 -15.47 -1.77
C VAL A 74 8.21 -15.33 -3.02
N TRP A 75 9.20 -14.45 -2.98
CA TRP A 75 10.23 -14.33 -4.01
C TRP A 75 11.57 -14.73 -3.40
N HIS A 76 12.19 -15.80 -3.91
CA HIS A 76 13.46 -16.33 -3.36
C HIS A 76 13.42 -16.55 -1.84
N ASN A 77 12.36 -17.20 -1.33
CA ASN A 77 12.13 -17.42 0.12
C ASN A 77 11.97 -16.15 0.98
N ILE A 78 11.85 -14.96 0.37
CA ILE A 78 11.52 -13.71 1.04
C ILE A 78 10.06 -13.35 0.78
N SER A 79 9.30 -13.09 1.84
CA SER A 79 7.89 -12.70 1.73
C SER A 79 7.72 -11.34 1.06
N ILE A 80 6.77 -11.25 0.12
CA ILE A 80 6.44 -9.99 -0.52
C ILE A 80 5.42 -9.25 0.35
N ASP A 81 5.90 -8.33 1.20
CA ASP A 81 5.08 -7.50 2.09
C ASP A 81 4.65 -6.15 1.45
N ARG A 82 4.59 -6.11 0.11
CA ARG A 82 4.19 -4.91 -0.65
C ARG A 82 2.98 -5.21 -1.51
N HIS A 83 2.27 -4.15 -1.92
CA HIS A 83 1.17 -4.27 -2.87
C HIS A 83 1.61 -5.02 -4.13
N ILE A 84 1.01 -6.17 -4.43
CA ILE A 84 1.50 -7.12 -5.44
C ILE A 84 1.74 -6.45 -6.80
N ARG A 85 0.79 -5.60 -7.24
CA ARG A 85 0.91 -4.87 -8.51
C ARG A 85 2.13 -3.97 -8.57
N LEU A 86 2.47 -3.32 -7.46
CA LEU A 86 3.65 -2.45 -7.39
C LEU A 86 4.93 -3.28 -7.41
N PHE A 87 4.97 -4.39 -6.67
CA PHE A 87 6.08 -5.33 -6.68
C PHE A 87 6.32 -5.89 -8.09
N THR A 88 5.30 -6.42 -8.75
CA THR A 88 5.40 -6.96 -10.11
C THR A 88 5.90 -5.92 -11.11
N ARG A 89 5.41 -4.67 -11.01
CA ARG A 89 5.88 -3.57 -11.86
C ARG A 89 7.36 -3.27 -11.63
N LEU A 90 7.81 -3.22 -10.38
CA LEU A 90 9.22 -2.98 -10.06
C LEU A 90 10.12 -4.08 -10.61
N VAL A 91 9.75 -5.35 -10.41
CA VAL A 91 10.51 -6.49 -10.94
C VAL A 91 10.56 -6.48 -12.47
N ALA A 92 9.43 -6.19 -13.14
CA ALA A 92 9.37 -6.11 -14.59
C ALA A 92 10.29 -5.01 -15.14
N ASN A 93 10.23 -3.81 -14.55
CA ASN A 93 11.10 -2.70 -14.95
C ASN A 93 12.58 -3.05 -14.76
N SER A 94 12.96 -3.65 -13.62
CA SER A 94 14.35 -4.05 -13.39
C SER A 94 14.82 -5.15 -14.35
N LEU A 95 13.93 -6.08 -14.72
CA LEU A 95 14.26 -7.10 -15.73
C LEU A 95 14.48 -6.46 -17.11
N GLU A 96 13.63 -5.51 -17.49
CA GLU A 96 13.75 -4.76 -18.73
C GLU A 96 15.08 -3.98 -18.76
N GLU A 97 15.42 -3.25 -17.69
CA GLU A 97 16.70 -2.55 -17.56
C GLU A 97 17.91 -3.49 -17.72
N VAL A 98 17.86 -4.67 -17.11
CA VAL A 98 18.91 -5.69 -17.24
C VAL A 98 18.98 -6.22 -18.67
N GLN A 99 17.85 -6.49 -19.32
CA GLN A 99 17.82 -6.92 -20.73
C GLN A 99 18.42 -5.86 -21.66
N TRP A 100 18.11 -4.59 -21.43
CA TRP A 100 18.73 -3.48 -22.16
C TRP A 100 20.25 -3.42 -21.93
N SER A 101 20.73 -3.67 -20.71
CA SER A 101 22.16 -3.69 -20.40
C SER A 101 22.93 -4.81 -21.12
N PHE A 102 22.28 -5.95 -21.38
CA PHE A 102 22.89 -7.09 -22.10
C PHE A 102 22.72 -7.03 -23.62
N ASN A 103 21.97 -6.06 -24.13
CA ASN A 103 21.83 -5.88 -25.56
C ASN A 103 23.17 -5.40 -26.13
N LYS A 104 23.93 -6.31 -26.75
CA LYS A 104 25.25 -6.03 -27.37
C LYS A 104 25.23 -4.87 -28.35
N TYR A 105 24.09 -4.57 -28.96
CA TYR A 105 23.95 -3.40 -29.83
C TYR A 105 24.14 -2.08 -29.06
N TRP A 106 23.77 -2.07 -27.78
CA TRP A 106 23.85 -0.92 -26.87
C TRP A 106 24.97 -1.06 -25.83
N SER A 107 25.80 -2.12 -25.86
CA SER A 107 26.86 -2.32 -24.85
C SER A 107 27.84 -1.14 -24.80
N PHE A 108 28.12 -0.53 -25.95
CA PHE A 108 28.93 0.69 -26.05
C PHE A 108 28.37 1.85 -25.21
N TYR A 109 27.04 2.04 -25.18
CA TYR A 109 26.40 3.10 -24.38
C TYR A 109 26.67 2.94 -22.88
N PHE A 110 26.74 1.69 -22.39
CA PHE A 110 26.98 1.41 -20.98
C PHE A 110 28.48 1.33 -20.66
N GLU A 111 29.31 0.73 -21.52
CA GLU A 111 30.75 0.59 -21.30
C GLU A 111 31.53 1.92 -21.30
N GLU A 112 31.12 2.89 -22.12
CA GLU A 112 31.78 4.22 -22.16
C GLU A 112 31.57 5.01 -20.85
N THR A 113 30.45 4.78 -20.16
CA THR A 113 30.05 5.59 -18.99
C THR A 113 30.72 5.20 -17.68
N PHE A 114 31.30 4.01 -17.56
CA PHE A 114 31.89 3.54 -16.29
C PHE A 114 33.40 3.78 -16.14
N THR A 115 34.12 4.16 -17.21
CA THR A 115 35.58 4.35 -17.16
C THR A 115 36.00 5.81 -16.93
N THR A 116 35.10 6.77 -17.07
CA THR A 116 35.40 8.18 -16.85
C THR A 116 34.46 8.80 -15.83
N SER A 117 35.03 9.31 -14.74
CA SER A 117 34.37 10.09 -13.69
C SER A 117 33.91 11.49 -14.18
N ARG A 118 33.32 11.56 -15.38
CA ARG A 118 32.77 12.80 -15.95
C ARG A 118 31.46 12.49 -16.66
N TRP A 119 30.39 13.12 -16.18
CA TRP A 119 29.08 13.11 -16.82
C TRP A 119 29.17 13.73 -18.22
N HIS A 120 28.99 12.91 -19.26
CA HIS A 120 28.94 13.38 -20.64
C HIS A 120 27.51 13.77 -21.02
N TRP A 121 27.17 15.05 -20.82
CA TRP A 121 25.89 15.64 -21.24
C TRP A 121 25.71 15.77 -22.77
N GLY A 122 26.71 15.41 -23.57
CA GLY A 122 26.72 15.67 -25.02
C GLY A 122 25.68 14.89 -25.82
N LEU A 123 25.33 13.66 -25.43
CA LEU A 123 24.38 12.83 -26.18
C LEU A 123 22.92 13.27 -25.98
N PHE A 124 22.59 13.85 -24.83
CA PHE A 124 21.23 14.34 -24.55
C PHE A 124 20.83 15.49 -25.49
N TRP A 125 21.79 16.32 -25.91
CA TRP A 125 21.52 17.48 -26.76
C TRP A 125 21.55 17.18 -28.27
N GLN A 126 22.07 16.03 -28.70
CA GLN A 126 22.11 15.67 -30.13
C GLN A 126 20.74 15.23 -30.68
N TYR A 127 19.84 14.76 -29.82
CA TYR A 127 18.48 14.34 -30.20
C TYR A 127 17.40 15.40 -29.94
N VAL A 128 17.80 16.59 -29.48
CA VAL A 128 16.89 17.71 -29.16
C VAL A 128 16.98 18.83 -30.20
N ASN A 129 17.74 18.63 -31.29
CA ASN A 129 17.72 19.51 -32.48
C ASN A 129 17.02 18.83 -33.66
#